data_AF-A0A7L1JH29-F1
#
_entry.id   AF-A0A7L1JH29-F1
#
_cell.length_a   1.000
_cell.length_b   1.000
_cell.length_c   1.000
_cell.angle_alpha   90.00
_cell.angle_beta   90.00
_cell.angle_gamma   90.00
#
_symmetry.space_group_name_H-M   'P 1'
#
loop_
_entity.id
_entity.type
_entity.pdbx_description
1 polymer ?
#
loop_
_entity_poly.entity_id
_entity_poly.type
_entity_poly.pdbx_seq_one_letter_code
_entity_poly.pdbx_strand_id
1 'polypeptide(L)'
;AVPLPLECPGGSSAWEEVTTSGSSRLCQGQRNPCNGSGELAWLCPENAACAPDGPGLIQCLCDSPFHGYKCLREPLTAASSQGTFPVLLFGGVLGAITLSLSLLLWGTQRRKAKTP
;
A
#
# COMPACT_ATOMS: atom_id res chain seq x y z
N ALA A 1 -23.86 7.88 -18.85
CA ALA A 1 -24.39 9.23 -18.60
C ALA A 1 -24.73 9.35 -17.12
N VAL A 2 -24.48 10.51 -16.52
CA VAL A 2 -24.67 10.83 -15.10
C VAL A 2 -25.82 11.86 -15.01
N PRO A 3 -26.65 11.87 -13.95
CA PRO A 3 -27.65 12.93 -13.77
C PRO A 3 -27.07 14.35 -13.87
N LEU A 4 -27.79 15.28 -14.48
CA LEU A 4 -27.32 16.67 -14.70
C LEU A 4 -26.80 17.41 -13.44
N PRO A 5 -27.40 17.23 -12.24
CA PRO A 5 -26.88 17.87 -11.01
C PRO A 5 -25.51 17.37 -10.56
N LEU A 6 -25.07 16.22 -11.06
CA LEU A 6 -23.79 15.60 -10.67
C LEU A 6 -22.74 15.88 -11.74
N GLU A 7 -21.52 16.19 -11.31
CA GLU A 7 -20.38 16.27 -12.22
C GLU A 7 -19.96 14.89 -12.73
N CYS A 8 -19.16 14.87 -13.80
CA CYS A 8 -18.51 13.65 -14.21
C CYS A 8 -17.59 13.14 -13.08
N PRO A 9 -17.48 11.82 -12.86
CA PRO A 9 -16.53 11.26 -11.91
C PRO A 9 -15.12 11.76 -12.24
N GLY A 10 -14.34 12.14 -11.22
CA GLY A 10 -13.02 12.73 -11.41
C GLY A 10 -13.02 14.17 -11.94
N GLY A 11 -14.20 14.81 -12.04
CA GLY A 11 -14.35 16.15 -12.60
C GLY A 11 -14.32 16.17 -14.12
N SER A 12 -14.55 17.34 -14.72
CA SER A 12 -14.54 17.50 -16.19
C SER A 12 -13.15 17.29 -16.80
N SER A 13 -12.08 17.54 -16.06
CA SER A 13 -10.69 17.37 -16.50
C SER A 13 -10.29 15.92 -16.75
N ALA A 14 -10.99 14.95 -16.15
CA ALA A 14 -10.77 13.53 -16.34
C ALA A 14 -11.30 12.99 -17.68
N TRP A 15 -11.98 13.83 -18.47
CA TRP A 15 -12.64 13.44 -19.71
C TRP A 15 -12.20 14.31 -20.89
N GLU A 16 -12.21 13.74 -22.09
CA GLU A 16 -11.92 14.46 -23.32
C GLU A 16 -13.08 15.36 -23.71
N GLU A 17 -14.31 14.86 -23.54
CA GLU A 17 -15.52 15.58 -23.86
C GLU A 17 -16.60 15.36 -22.79
N VAL A 18 -17.24 16.46 -22.38
CA VAL A 18 -18.40 16.44 -21.48
C VAL A 18 -19.56 17.16 -22.16
N THR A 19 -20.58 16.42 -22.56
CA THR A 19 -21.78 16.96 -23.21
C THR A 19 -22.99 16.83 -22.31
N THR A 20 -23.93 17.75 -22.46
CA THR A 20 -25.22 17.70 -21.75
C THR A 20 -26.29 17.26 -22.74
N SER A 21 -27.04 16.22 -22.39
CA SER A 21 -28.15 15.71 -23.18
C SER A 21 -29.38 15.53 -22.29
N GLY A 22 -30.35 16.43 -22.46
CA GLY A 22 -31.57 16.47 -21.65
C GLY A 22 -31.27 16.60 -20.16
N SER A 23 -31.78 15.66 -19.35
CA SER A 23 -31.57 15.60 -17.91
C SER A 23 -30.29 14.85 -17.49
N SER A 24 -29.39 14.58 -18.45
CA SER A 24 -28.18 13.80 -18.22
C SER A 24 -26.94 14.50 -18.78
N ARG A 25 -25.79 14.22 -18.17
CA ARG A 25 -24.46 14.61 -18.60
C ARG A 25 -23.74 13.36 -19.11
N LEU A 26 -23.20 13.43 -20.32
CA LEU A 26 -22.41 12.37 -20.93
C LEU A 26 -20.93 12.77 -20.84
N CYS A 27 -20.11 11.85 -20.33
CA CYS A 27 -18.67 12.02 -20.16
C CYS A 27 -18.01 10.98 -21.07
N GLN A 28 -17.23 11.43 -22.06
CA GLN A 28 -16.63 10.59 -23.10
C GLN A 28 -15.11 10.77 -23.15
N GLY A 29 -14.43 9.70 -23.54
CA GLY A 29 -12.97 9.68 -23.65
C GLY A 29 -12.31 9.92 -22.29
N GLN A 30 -12.37 8.95 -21.37
CA GLN A 30 -11.64 9.06 -20.10
C GLN A 30 -10.15 9.26 -20.41
N ARG A 31 -9.60 10.38 -19.95
CA ARG A 31 -8.17 10.68 -20.12
C ARG A 31 -7.34 9.80 -19.22
N ASN A 32 -6.16 9.41 -19.70
CA ASN A 32 -5.19 8.72 -18.85
C ASN A 32 -4.48 9.75 -17.94
N PRO A 33 -4.70 9.72 -16.61
CA PRO A 33 -4.05 10.65 -15.69
C PRO A 33 -2.53 10.48 -15.64
N CYS A 34 -1.97 9.34 -16.07
CA CYS A 34 -0.53 9.10 -16.16
C CYS A 34 0.15 9.74 -17.39
N ASN A 35 -0.62 10.18 -18.39
CA ASN A 35 -0.07 10.79 -19.61
C ASN A 35 0.27 12.29 -19.46
N GLY A 36 -0.08 12.91 -18.33
CA GLY A 36 0.19 14.32 -18.06
C GLY A 36 1.53 14.52 -17.34
N SER A 37 2.16 15.68 -17.54
CA SER A 37 3.32 16.15 -16.75
C SER A 37 2.95 16.63 -15.34
N GLY A 38 1.75 16.30 -14.85
CA GLY A 38 1.25 16.75 -13.55
C GLY A 38 1.91 16.00 -12.39
N GLU A 39 1.92 16.63 -11.21
CA GLU A 39 2.49 16.10 -9.94
C GLU A 39 2.12 14.64 -9.63
N LEU A 40 1.01 14.12 -10.16
CA LEU A 40 0.54 12.75 -9.90
C LEU A 40 1.43 11.65 -10.48
N ALA A 41 2.08 11.86 -11.63
CA ALA A 41 3.00 10.86 -12.19
C ALA A 41 4.29 10.71 -11.35
N TRP A 42 4.67 11.76 -10.60
CA TRP A 42 5.81 11.75 -9.70
C TRP A 42 5.53 11.07 -8.35
N LEU A 43 4.27 10.69 -8.09
CA LEU A 43 3.90 10.04 -6.83
C LEU A 43 4.38 8.57 -6.76
N CYS A 44 4.65 7.94 -7.90
CA CYS A 44 5.09 6.56 -7.91
C CYS A 44 6.59 6.44 -7.58
N PRO A 45 6.98 5.47 -6.72
CA PRO A 45 8.40 5.19 -6.47
C PRO A 45 9.08 4.65 -7.73
N GLU A 46 10.41 4.66 -7.74
CA GLU A 46 11.25 4.28 -8.90
C GLU A 46 10.95 2.88 -9.47
N ASN A 47 10.53 1.93 -8.62
CA ASN A 47 10.22 0.56 -9.01
C ASN A 47 8.72 0.34 -9.32
N ALA A 48 8.01 1.40 -9.68
CA ALA A 48 6.59 1.33 -9.95
C ALA A 48 6.19 2.21 -11.14
N ALA A 49 5.33 1.65 -12.00
CA ALA A 49 4.70 2.36 -13.09
C ALA A 49 3.36 2.97 -12.67
N CYS A 50 3.09 4.19 -13.14
CA CYS A 50 1.77 4.80 -13.02
C CYS A 50 0.75 4.05 -13.89
N ALA A 51 -0.41 3.73 -13.32
CA ALA A 51 -1.56 3.20 -14.03
C ALA A 51 -2.84 3.93 -13.61
N PRO A 52 -3.85 4.03 -14.50
CA PRO A 52 -5.15 4.60 -14.13
C PRO A 52 -5.89 3.70 -13.13
N ASP A 53 -6.55 4.32 -12.15
CA ASP A 53 -7.45 3.66 -11.18
C ASP A 53 -8.87 4.26 -11.22
N GLY A 54 -9.30 4.66 -12.43
CA GLY A 54 -10.57 5.33 -12.67
C GLY A 54 -10.42 6.82 -13.03
N PRO A 55 -11.54 7.52 -13.25
CA PRO A 55 -11.52 8.90 -13.71
C PRO A 55 -10.83 9.84 -12.72
N GLY A 56 -9.70 10.43 -13.14
CA GLY A 56 -8.91 11.33 -12.31
C GLY A 56 -8.14 10.66 -11.16
N LEU A 57 -8.09 9.33 -11.11
CA LEU A 57 -7.38 8.58 -10.07
C LEU A 57 -6.24 7.75 -10.66
N ILE A 58 -5.13 7.67 -9.92
CA ILE A 58 -3.94 6.88 -10.27
C ILE A 58 -3.69 5.80 -9.22
N GLN A 59 -3.10 4.69 -9.67
CA GLN A 59 -2.48 3.67 -8.84
C GLN A 59 -1.05 3.43 -9.33
N CYS A 60 -0.16 3.05 -8.41
CA CYS A 60 1.21 2.67 -8.74
C CYS A 60 1.31 1.15 -8.75
N LEU A 61 1.63 0.57 -9.91
CA LEU A 61 1.82 -0.86 -10.08
C LEU A 61 3.32 -1.15 -10.01
N CYS A 62 3.70 -2.15 -9.20
CA CYS A 62 5.11 -2.51 -9.10
C CYS A 62 5.60 -3.10 -10.43
N ASP A 63 6.76 -2.62 -10.88
CA ASP A 63 7.44 -3.21 -12.02
C ASP A 63 7.94 -4.59 -11.63
N SER A 64 7.80 -5.56 -12.53
CA SER A 64 8.38 -6.87 -12.31
C SER A 64 9.90 -6.72 -12.21
N PRO A 65 10.55 -7.25 -11.17
CA PRO A 65 10.02 -8.31 -10.29
C PRO A 65 9.67 -7.83 -8.87
N PHE A 66 9.54 -6.52 -8.67
CA PHE A 66 9.27 -5.89 -7.39
C PHE A 66 7.83 -6.09 -6.92
N HIS A 67 7.62 -6.13 -5.60
CA HIS A 67 6.29 -6.26 -5.01
C HIS A 67 6.22 -5.70 -3.57
N GLY A 68 5.02 -5.66 -3.00
CA GLY A 68 4.77 -5.19 -1.62
C GLY A 68 4.63 -3.68 -1.50
N TYR A 69 4.53 -3.19 -0.26
CA TYR A 69 4.39 -1.74 0.02
C TYR A 69 5.57 -0.96 -0.58
N LYS A 70 5.26 0.06 -1.39
CA LYS A 70 6.24 0.90 -2.12
C LYS A 70 7.17 0.15 -3.09
N CYS A 71 6.86 -1.09 -3.48
CA CYS A 71 7.62 -1.85 -4.47
C CYS A 71 9.12 -2.00 -4.13
N LEU A 72 9.43 -2.20 -2.84
CA LEU A 72 10.80 -2.30 -2.34
C LEU A 72 11.33 -3.75 -2.24
N ARG A 73 10.49 -4.77 -2.51
CA ARG A 73 10.91 -6.18 -2.38
C ARG A 73 11.33 -6.77 -3.71
N GLU A 74 12.61 -7.08 -3.85
CA GLU A 74 13.23 -7.81 -4.97
C GLU A 74 13.09 -9.33 -4.76
N PRO A 75 12.86 -10.15 -5.80
CA PRO A 75 12.91 -11.59 -5.72
C PRO A 75 14.24 -12.07 -6.28
N LEU A 76 15.30 -12.03 -5.48
CA LEU A 76 16.51 -12.78 -5.81
C LEU A 76 16.77 -13.85 -4.75
N THR A 77 16.33 -15.05 -5.10
CA THR A 77 16.88 -16.40 -4.83
C THR A 77 15.80 -17.41 -4.41
N ALA A 78 15.91 -18.60 -5.00
CA ALA A 78 14.99 -19.73 -4.97
C ALA A 78 14.80 -20.42 -3.58
N ALA A 79 15.02 -19.70 -2.49
CA ALA A 79 14.83 -20.19 -1.12
C ALA A 79 13.70 -19.47 -0.36
N SER A 80 13.09 -18.44 -0.94
CA SER A 80 12.12 -17.57 -0.26
C SER A 80 10.87 -17.40 -1.11
N SER A 81 10.02 -18.42 -1.14
CA SER A 81 8.62 -18.23 -1.52
C SER A 81 7.99 -17.23 -0.55
N GLN A 82 7.51 -16.11 -1.11
CA GLN A 82 6.64 -15.12 -0.46
C GLN A 82 7.34 -14.26 0.60
N GLY A 83 7.26 -12.93 0.45
CA GLY A 83 7.76 -11.93 1.40
C GLY A 83 7.11 -12.03 2.79
N THR A 84 7.53 -13.05 3.53
CA THR A 84 7.06 -13.42 4.85
C THR A 84 7.88 -12.64 5.85
N PHE A 85 7.23 -11.87 6.72
CA PHE A 85 7.89 -11.23 7.85
C PHE A 85 8.73 -12.28 8.59
N PRO A 86 9.99 -11.98 9.02
CA PRO A 86 10.86 -12.98 9.62
C PRO A 86 10.40 -13.34 11.05
N VAL A 87 9.28 -14.07 11.13
CA VAL A 87 8.56 -14.42 12.36
C VAL A 87 9.47 -15.15 13.34
N LEU A 88 10.35 -16.02 12.84
CA LEU A 88 11.29 -16.77 13.68
C LEU A 88 12.33 -15.87 14.34
N LEU A 89 12.87 -14.88 13.62
CA LEU A 89 13.85 -13.94 14.19
C LEU A 89 13.18 -13.03 15.21
N PHE A 90 12.08 -12.38 14.85
CA PHE A 90 11.38 -11.47 15.77
C PHE A 90 10.76 -12.21 16.96
N GLY A 91 10.02 -13.29 16.70
CA GLY A 91 9.39 -14.12 17.73
C GLY A 91 10.41 -14.80 18.62
N GLY A 92 11.54 -15.26 18.07
CA GLY A 92 12.63 -15.85 18.82
C GLY A 92 13.28 -14.86 19.79
N VAL A 93 13.64 -13.66 19.32
CA VAL A 93 14.22 -12.61 20.17
C VAL A 93 13.25 -12.19 21.27
N LEU A 94 11.98 -11.93 20.92
CA LEU A 94 10.94 -11.57 21.90
C LEU A 94 10.72 -12.68 22.92
N GLY A 95 10.64 -13.93 22.48
CA GLY A 95 10.47 -15.10 23.34
C GLY A 95 11.65 -15.28 24.29
N ALA A 96 12.89 -15.14 23.80
CA ALA A 96 14.10 -15.26 24.61
C ALA A 96 14.18 -14.17 25.69
N ILE A 97 13.90 -12.92 25.34
CA ILE A 97 13.86 -11.80 26.31
C ILE A 97 12.79 -12.07 27.36
N THR A 98 11.59 -12.50 26.95
CA THR A 98 10.46 -12.75 27.85
C THR A 98 10.76 -13.90 28.82
N LEU A 99 11.31 -15.02 28.33
CA LEU A 99 11.70 -16.15 29.17
C LEU A 99 12.81 -15.76 30.14
N SER A 100 13.81 -15.01 29.68
CA SER A 100 14.91 -14.53 30.51
C SER A 100 14.42 -13.64 31.65
N LEU A 101 13.55 -12.66 31.35
CA LEU A 101 12.94 -11.79 32.36
C LEU A 101 12.08 -12.60 33.33
N SER A 102 11.29 -13.56 32.84
CA SER A 102 10.45 -14.41 33.68
C SER A 102 11.28 -15.24 34.67
N LEU A 103 12.39 -15.83 34.21
CA LEU A 103 13.31 -16.60 35.05
C LEU A 103 14.04 -15.71 36.07
N LEU A 104 14.48 -14.52 35.66
CA LEU A 104 15.12 -13.55 36.56
C LEU A 104 14.16 -13.07 37.65
N LEU A 105 12.93 -12.71 37.28
CA LEU A 105 11.88 -12.32 38.22
C LEU A 105 11.54 -13.48 39.14
N TRP A 106 11.38 -14.69 38.62
CA TRP A 106 11.14 -15.87 39.44
C TRP A 106 12.27 -16.13 40.44
N GLY A 107 13.52 -16.05 40.01
CA GLY A 107 14.69 -16.27 40.86
C GLY A 107 14.82 -15.21 41.96
N THR A 108 14.58 -13.94 41.63
CA THR A 108 14.69 -12.81 42.58
C THR A 108 13.48 -12.77 43.54
N GLN A 109 12.26 -12.95 43.04
CA GLN A 109 11.03 -12.98 43.83
C GLN A 109 10.97 -14.20 44.76
N ARG A 110 11.37 -15.40 44.31
CA ARG A 110 11.46 -16.58 45.20
C ARG A 110 12.54 -16.45 46.26
N ARG A 111 13.63 -15.72 45.99
CA ARG A 111 14.64 -15.41 47.01
C ARG A 111 14.09 -14.46 48.08
N LYS A 112 13.21 -13.53 47.72
CA LYS A 112 12.50 -12.66 48.66
C LYS A 112 11.43 -13.37 49.49
N ALA A 113 10.85 -14.47 49.00
CA ALA A 113 9.92 -15.30 49.76
C ALA A 113 10.61 -16.26 50.76
N LYS A 114 11.95 -16.36 50.76
CA LYS A 114 12.73 -17.23 51.66
C LYS A 114 13.43 -16.49 52.80
N THR A 115 13.18 -15.19 52.98
CA THR A 115 13.59 -14.47 54.19
C THR A 115 12.35 -14.36 55.10
N PRO A 116 12.37 -14.93 56.33
CA PRO A 116 11.28 -14.80 57.29
C PRO A 116 11.05 -13.35 57.74
#